data_AF-A0AAP6CW08-F1
#
_entry.id   AF-A0AAP6CW08-F1
#
_cell.length_a   1.000
_cell.length_b   1.000
_cell.length_c   1.000
_cell.angle_alpha   90.00
_cell.angle_beta   90.00
_cell.angle_gamma   90.00
#
_symmetry.space_group_name_H-M   'P 1'
#
loop_
_entity.id
_entity.type
_entity.pdbx_description
1 polymer ?
#
loop_
_entity_poly.entity_id
_entity_poly.type
_entity_poly.pdbx_seq_one_letter_code
_entity_poly.pdbx_strand_id
1 'polypeptide(L)'
;MNKAVMCSAALTIGFSLSVFAQDEVKGCDAKELAVEQQLEYAKAQGNEHRIKGLEQALSAIQNECSEGELRQELQAEVEEKTKEVEEREEELVEAQHSGKADKIEKKRHKLAEAQQELLEAKRELEWNYGQ
;
A
#
# COMPACT_ATOMS: atom_id res chain seq x y z
N MET A 1 21.62 36.95 -56.53
CA MET A 1 22.26 35.62 -56.51
C MET A 1 23.38 35.66 -55.47
N ASN A 2 23.23 34.95 -54.35
CA ASN A 2 24.20 33.97 -53.82
C ASN A 2 23.81 33.55 -52.40
N LYS A 3 23.98 32.24 -52.18
CA LYS A 3 23.50 31.44 -51.05
C LYS A 3 24.66 31.16 -50.08
N ALA A 4 24.35 31.07 -48.79
CA ALA A 4 24.94 30.20 -47.75
C ALA A 4 24.28 30.66 -46.43
N VAL A 5 23.43 29.90 -45.72
CA VAL A 5 23.53 28.55 -45.15
C VAL A 5 24.76 28.40 -44.26
N MET A 6 24.56 28.47 -42.94
CA MET A 6 24.77 27.35 -41.99
C MET A 6 24.87 27.83 -40.53
N CYS A 7 24.12 27.14 -39.66
CA CYS A 7 24.50 26.72 -38.30
C CYS A 7 24.70 27.81 -37.24
N SER A 8 24.34 27.71 -35.96
CA SER A 8 23.90 26.68 -35.02
C SER A 8 23.75 27.48 -33.70
N ALA A 9 23.01 27.13 -32.65
CA ALA A 9 22.19 26.00 -32.31
C ALA A 9 21.13 26.48 -31.30
N ALA A 10 20.09 25.64 -31.18
CA ALA A 10 18.85 25.83 -30.46
C ALA A 10 18.97 26.38 -29.03
N LEU A 11 18.02 27.28 -28.74
CA LEU A 11 17.54 27.62 -27.42
C LEU A 11 17.30 26.33 -26.59
N THR A 12 18.04 26.15 -25.50
CA THR A 12 17.78 25.07 -24.53
C THR A 12 16.48 25.38 -23.79
N ILE A 13 15.36 24.92 -24.33
CA ILE A 13 14.10 24.85 -23.59
C ILE A 13 14.20 23.61 -22.70
N GLY A 14 14.55 23.85 -21.43
CA GLY A 14 14.40 22.86 -20.38
C GLY A 14 12.91 22.55 -20.22
N PHE A 15 12.47 21.42 -20.77
CA PHE A 15 11.17 20.87 -20.42
C PHE A 15 11.36 20.03 -19.17
N SER A 16 11.26 20.68 -18.02
CA SER A 16 11.04 19.99 -16.75
C SER A 16 9.71 19.26 -16.87
N LEU A 17 9.75 17.95 -17.09
CA LEU A 17 8.57 17.11 -16.90
C LEU A 17 8.24 17.17 -15.41
N SER A 18 7.20 17.93 -15.07
CA SER A 18 6.55 17.84 -13.78
C SER A 18 6.11 16.37 -13.61
N VAL A 19 6.75 15.67 -12.68
CA VAL A 19 6.24 14.38 -12.18
C VAL A 19 4.85 14.67 -11.64
N PHE A 20 3.82 14.17 -12.32
CA PHE A 20 2.51 14.04 -11.72
C PHE A 20 2.67 12.99 -10.61
N ALA A 21 2.74 13.45 -9.37
CA ALA A 21 2.37 12.61 -8.25
C ALA A 21 0.88 12.33 -8.44
N GLN A 22 0.56 11.20 -9.08
CA GLN A 22 -0.78 10.65 -8.92
C GLN A 22 -0.87 10.25 -7.46
N ASP A 23 -1.81 10.88 -6.74
CA ASP A 23 -2.30 10.35 -5.47
C ASP A 23 -2.43 8.85 -5.66
N GLU A 24 -1.58 8.12 -4.96
CA GLU A 24 -1.41 6.68 -5.13
C GLU A 24 -2.68 6.07 -4.59
N VAL A 25 -3.72 5.93 -5.42
CA VAL A 25 -4.76 4.93 -5.17
C VAL A 25 -3.99 3.69 -4.74
N LYS A 26 -4.33 3.10 -3.59
CA LYS A 26 -3.59 1.96 -3.01
C LYS A 26 -4.48 0.73 -2.98
N GLY A 27 -3.83 -0.43 -2.95
CA GLY A 27 -4.55 -1.70 -2.97
C GLY A 27 -5.17 -2.01 -4.32
N CYS A 28 -6.32 -2.67 -4.28
CA CYS A 28 -7.01 -3.26 -5.43
C CYS A 28 -7.50 -2.24 -6.46
N ASP A 29 -8.30 -1.27 -6.03
CA ASP A 29 -8.93 -0.26 -6.89
C ASP A 29 -7.91 0.56 -7.68
N ALA A 30 -6.72 0.73 -7.09
CA ALA A 30 -5.59 1.38 -7.73
C ALA A 30 -5.02 0.62 -8.91
N LYS A 31 -4.80 -0.68 -8.67
CA LYS A 31 -4.26 -1.59 -9.67
C LYS A 31 -5.26 -1.72 -10.81
N GLU A 32 -6.56 -1.82 -10.48
CA GLU A 32 -7.63 -1.83 -11.47
C GLU A 32 -7.63 -0.56 -12.32
N LEU A 33 -7.72 0.62 -11.67
CA LEU A 33 -7.77 1.91 -12.36
C LEU A 33 -6.53 2.17 -13.23
N ALA A 34 -5.34 1.80 -12.73
CA ALA A 34 -4.09 1.93 -13.49
C ALA A 34 -4.06 1.03 -14.73
N VAL A 35 -4.68 -0.15 -14.68
CA VAL A 35 -4.79 -1.07 -15.81
C VAL A 35 -5.89 -0.62 -16.79
N GLU A 36 -7.01 -0.09 -16.30
CA GLU A 36 -8.10 0.46 -17.12
C GLU A 36 -7.64 1.68 -17.95
N GLN A 37 -6.90 2.62 -17.36
CA GLN A 37 -6.35 3.76 -18.09
C GLN A 37 -5.41 3.33 -19.22
N GLN A 38 -4.58 2.30 -18.95
CA GLN A 38 -3.72 1.73 -19.97
C GLN A 38 -4.52 1.03 -21.08
N LEU A 39 -5.67 0.46 -20.73
CA LEU A 39 -6.56 -0.23 -21.67
C LEU A 39 -7.25 0.77 -22.61
N GLU A 40 -7.73 1.90 -22.13
CA GLU A 40 -8.30 2.98 -22.95
C GLU A 40 -7.29 3.54 -23.94
N TYR A 41 -6.06 3.78 -23.49
CA TYR A 41 -4.98 4.22 -24.36
C TYR A 41 -4.67 3.17 -25.43
N ALA A 42 -4.60 1.89 -25.07
CA ALA A 42 -4.35 0.81 -26.02
C ALA A 42 -5.48 0.69 -27.07
N LYS A 43 -6.73 0.92 -26.69
CA LYS A 43 -7.91 0.94 -27.59
C LYS A 43 -7.84 2.09 -28.59
N ALA A 44 -7.51 3.31 -28.16
CA ALA A 44 -7.38 4.46 -29.05
C ALA A 44 -6.26 4.29 -30.09
N GLN A 45 -5.22 3.52 -29.75
CA GLN A 45 -4.12 3.19 -30.64
C GLN A 45 -4.37 1.94 -31.51
N GLY A 46 -5.49 1.22 -31.31
CA GLY A 46 -5.78 -0.02 -32.03
C GLY A 46 -4.79 -1.15 -31.74
N ASN A 47 -4.17 -1.17 -30.55
CA ASN A 47 -3.15 -2.16 -30.18
C ASN A 47 -3.80 -3.39 -29.55
N GLU A 48 -4.40 -4.23 -30.39
CA GLU A 48 -5.15 -5.45 -30.02
C GLU A 48 -4.36 -6.40 -29.10
N HIS A 49 -3.04 -6.52 -29.31
CA HIS A 49 -2.21 -7.38 -28.45
C HIS A 49 -2.12 -6.83 -27.02
N ARG A 50 -1.93 -5.51 -26.87
CA ARG A 50 -1.86 -4.86 -25.56
C ARG A 50 -3.23 -4.81 -24.88
N ILE A 51 -4.30 -4.62 -25.65
CA ILE A 51 -5.69 -4.66 -25.15
C ILE A 51 -5.96 -6.00 -24.47
N LYS A 52 -5.71 -7.11 -25.16
CA LYS A 52 -5.93 -8.45 -24.61
C LYS A 52 -5.14 -8.73 -23.32
N GLY A 53 -3.87 -8.30 -23.28
CA GLY A 53 -3.03 -8.46 -22.09
C GLY A 53 -3.53 -7.65 -20.88
N LEU A 54 -4.02 -6.43 -21.12
CA LEU A 54 -4.56 -5.57 -20.07
C LEU A 54 -5.95 -6.03 -19.60
N GLU A 55 -6.79 -6.58 -20.47
CA GLU A 55 -8.06 -7.20 -20.08
C GLU A 55 -7.84 -8.42 -19.19
N GLN A 56 -6.82 -9.23 -19.49
CA GLN A 56 -6.42 -10.35 -18.64
C GLN A 56 -5.89 -9.88 -17.28
N ALA A 57 -5.08 -8.82 -17.25
CA ALA A 57 -4.58 -8.23 -16.00
C ALA A 57 -5.72 -7.63 -15.15
N LEU A 58 -6.67 -6.94 -15.78
CA LEU A 58 -7.82 -6.36 -15.12
C LEU A 58 -8.71 -7.45 -14.50
N SER A 59 -8.99 -8.52 -15.24
CA SER A 59 -9.76 -9.66 -14.71
C SER A 59 -9.02 -10.38 -13.59
N ALA A 60 -7.69 -10.47 -13.66
CA ALA A 60 -6.90 -11.05 -12.58
C ALA A 60 -7.00 -10.23 -11.30
N ILE A 61 -6.87 -8.91 -11.39
CA ILE A 61 -7.02 -8.00 -10.25
C ILE A 61 -8.45 -8.05 -9.70
N GLN A 62 -9.47 -7.98 -10.55
CA GLN A 62 -10.87 -8.05 -10.11
C GLN A 62 -11.22 -9.34 -9.37
N ASN A 63 -10.60 -10.46 -9.74
CA ASN A 63 -10.73 -11.71 -8.98
C ASN A 63 -9.98 -11.65 -7.65
N GLU A 64 -8.72 -11.18 -7.65
CA GLU A 64 -7.87 -10.97 -6.46
C GLU A 64 -8.52 -10.01 -5.44
N CYS A 65 -9.34 -9.07 -5.92
CA CYS A 65 -9.96 -8.02 -5.12
C CYS A 65 -11.39 -8.36 -4.69
N SER A 66 -12.08 -9.20 -5.45
CA SER A 66 -13.34 -9.81 -5.01
C SER A 66 -13.13 -10.78 -3.83
N GLU A 67 -11.89 -11.17 -3.54
CA GLU A 67 -11.45 -11.76 -2.27
C GLU A 67 -11.37 -10.70 -1.17
N GLY A 68 -12.52 -10.16 -0.75
CA GLY A 68 -12.65 -9.39 0.51
C GLY A 68 -12.21 -10.17 1.77
N GLU A 69 -11.83 -11.43 1.59
CA GLU A 69 -11.04 -12.27 2.49
C GLU A 69 -9.79 -11.55 3.00
N LEU A 70 -8.99 -10.92 2.13
CA LEU A 70 -7.76 -10.26 2.57
C LEU A 70 -8.04 -9.08 3.52
N ARG A 71 -9.13 -8.33 3.31
CA ARG A 71 -9.52 -7.26 4.25
C ARG A 71 -10.03 -7.84 5.57
N GLN A 72 -10.82 -8.90 5.50
CA GLN A 72 -11.36 -9.58 6.69
C GLN A 72 -10.23 -10.21 7.52
N GLU A 73 -9.23 -10.80 6.88
CA GLU A 73 -8.03 -11.35 7.50
C GLU A 73 -7.23 -10.25 8.22
N LEU A 74 -6.91 -9.15 7.53
CA LEU A 74 -6.17 -8.06 8.15
C LEU A 74 -6.96 -7.38 9.29
N GLN A 75 -8.29 -7.33 9.20
CA GLN A 75 -9.14 -6.84 10.29
C GLN A 75 -9.19 -7.82 11.48
N ALA A 76 -9.27 -9.12 11.20
CA ALA A 76 -9.23 -10.17 12.22
C ALA A 76 -7.88 -10.17 12.95
N GLU A 77 -6.78 -9.95 12.23
CA GLU A 77 -5.44 -9.84 12.81
C GLU A 77 -5.32 -8.61 13.72
N VAL A 78 -5.86 -7.46 13.30
CA VAL A 78 -5.94 -6.27 14.18
C VAL A 78 -6.77 -6.55 15.43
N GLU A 79 -7.87 -7.29 15.31
CA GLU A 79 -8.72 -7.65 16.46
C GLU A 79 -8.00 -8.61 17.42
N GLU A 80 -7.33 -9.65 16.89
CA GLU A 80 -6.51 -10.58 17.66
C GLU A 80 -5.42 -9.86 18.44
N LYS A 81 -4.66 -8.99 17.76
CA LYS A 81 -3.58 -8.22 18.38
C LYS A 81 -4.09 -7.19 19.39
N THR A 82 -5.29 -6.69 19.21
CA THR A 82 -5.95 -5.83 20.22
C THR A 82 -6.24 -6.62 21.49
N LYS A 83 -6.82 -7.83 21.37
CA LYS A 83 -7.07 -8.71 22.51
C LYS A 83 -5.78 -9.12 23.23
N GLU A 84 -4.71 -9.40 22.47
CA GLU A 84 -3.41 -9.71 23.07
C GLU A 84 -2.88 -8.54 23.90
N VAL A 85 -3.01 -7.29 23.44
CA VAL A 85 -2.64 -6.11 24.23
C VAL A 85 -3.45 -6.04 25.53
N GLU A 86 -4.77 -6.21 25.45
CA GLU A 86 -5.65 -6.20 26.63
C GLU A 86 -5.24 -7.27 27.65
N GLU A 87 -5.00 -8.51 27.21
CA GLU A 87 -4.51 -9.58 28.08
C GLU A 87 -3.17 -9.24 28.73
N ARG A 88 -2.21 -8.64 27.99
CA ARG A 88 -0.91 -8.26 28.56
C ARG A 88 -1.01 -7.08 29.55
N GLU A 89 -1.98 -6.19 29.36
CA GLU A 89 -2.28 -5.13 30.32
C GLU A 89 -2.81 -5.72 31.64
N GLU A 90 -3.74 -6.67 31.58
CA GLU A 90 -4.25 -7.38 32.75
C GLU A 90 -3.15 -8.14 33.48
N GLU A 91 -2.31 -8.90 32.76
CA GLU A 91 -1.18 -9.61 33.34
C GLU A 91 -0.17 -8.68 34.03
N LEU A 92 0.01 -7.47 33.49
CA LEU A 92 0.86 -6.44 34.09
C LEU A 92 0.24 -5.92 35.39
N VAL A 93 -1.06 -5.68 35.43
CA VAL A 93 -1.78 -5.27 36.66
C VAL A 93 -1.65 -6.34 37.74
N GLU A 94 -1.84 -7.61 37.41
CA GLU A 94 -1.62 -8.72 38.36
C GLU A 94 -0.18 -8.78 38.87
N ALA A 95 0.81 -8.56 37.98
CA ALA A 95 2.20 -8.51 38.38
C ALA A 95 2.49 -7.34 39.33
N GLN A 96 1.87 -6.19 39.12
CA GLN A 96 1.98 -5.04 40.01
C GLN A 96 1.43 -5.35 41.41
N HIS A 97 0.30 -6.05 41.51
CA HIS A 97 -0.24 -6.50 42.80
C HIS A 97 0.68 -7.45 43.55
N SER A 98 1.49 -8.24 42.84
CA SER A 98 2.46 -9.15 43.47
C SER A 98 3.69 -8.44 44.05
N GLY A 99 3.97 -7.19 43.65
CA GLY A 99 5.13 -6.41 44.09
C GLY A 99 6.50 -6.94 43.62
N LYS A 100 6.54 -8.00 42.81
CA LYS A 100 7.77 -8.62 42.33
C LYS A 100 8.33 -7.86 41.13
N ALA A 101 9.40 -7.09 41.35
CA ALA A 101 9.99 -6.21 40.35
C ALA A 101 10.41 -6.93 39.06
N ASP A 102 10.99 -8.13 39.19
CA ASP A 102 11.36 -9.00 38.06
C ASP A 102 10.15 -9.43 37.22
N LYS A 103 9.04 -9.77 37.89
CA LYS A 103 7.78 -10.15 37.23
C LYS A 103 7.14 -8.95 36.53
N ILE A 104 7.15 -7.77 37.16
CA ILE A 104 6.61 -6.53 36.59
C ILE A 104 7.38 -6.15 35.32
N GLU A 105 8.71 -6.16 35.37
CA GLU A 105 9.54 -5.81 34.23
C GLU A 105 9.31 -6.76 33.05
N LYS A 106 9.24 -8.08 33.33
CA LYS A 106 8.93 -9.07 32.31
C LYS A 106 7.57 -8.86 31.64
N LYS A 107 6.54 -8.45 32.40
CA LYS A 107 5.21 -8.17 31.85
C LYS A 107 5.16 -6.86 31.06
N ARG A 108 5.92 -5.83 31.47
CA ARG A 108 6.05 -4.57 30.71
C ARG A 108 6.67 -4.81 29.34
N HIS A 109 7.74 -5.59 29.27
CA HIS A 109 8.37 -5.95 27.99
C HIS A 109 7.36 -6.63 27.05
N LYS A 110 6.63 -7.63 27.57
CA LYS A 110 5.62 -8.36 26.81
C LYS A 110 4.45 -7.50 26.33
N LEU A 111 4.07 -6.48 27.11
CA LEU A 111 3.06 -5.51 26.69
C LEU A 111 3.59 -4.61 25.57
N ALA A 112 4.83 -4.14 25.67
CA ALA A 112 5.46 -3.34 24.63
C ALA A 112 5.59 -4.10 23.30
N GLU A 113 5.95 -5.40 23.36
CA GLU A 113 5.96 -6.28 22.19
C GLU A 113 4.57 -6.39 21.54
N ALA A 114 3.53 -6.70 22.33
CA ALA A 114 2.16 -6.80 21.81
C ALA A 114 1.65 -5.47 21.21
N GLN A 115 2.01 -4.32 21.81
CA GLN A 115 1.68 -3.00 21.28
C GLN A 115 2.38 -2.72 19.95
N GLN A 116 3.63 -3.16 19.79
CA GLN A 116 4.34 -3.04 18.52
C GLN A 116 3.70 -3.91 17.42
N GLU A 117 3.36 -5.15 17.74
CA GLU A 117 2.70 -6.06 16.79
C GLU A 117 1.32 -5.52 16.36
N LEU A 118 0.54 -4.95 17.29
CA LEU A 118 -0.71 -4.26 16.95
C LEU A 118 -0.50 -3.05 16.03
N LEU A 119 0.56 -2.28 16.24
CA LEU A 119 0.90 -1.16 15.35
C LEU A 119 1.31 -1.64 13.96
N GLU A 120 2.00 -2.77 13.86
CA GLU A 120 2.36 -3.40 12.59
C GLU A 120 1.13 -3.88 11.84
N ALA A 121 0.24 -4.65 12.47
CA ALA A 121 -1.02 -5.11 11.88
C ALA A 121 -1.90 -3.93 11.42
N LYS A 122 -1.98 -2.86 12.22
CA LYS A 122 -2.71 -1.63 11.84
C LYS A 122 -2.08 -0.95 10.63
N ARG A 123 -0.74 -0.85 10.56
CA ARG A 123 -0.03 -0.30 9.41
C ARG A 123 -0.18 -1.17 8.17
N GLU A 124 -0.27 -2.48 8.33
CA GLU A 124 -0.44 -3.41 7.22
C GLU A 124 -1.85 -3.34 6.65
N LEU A 125 -2.87 -3.29 7.51
CA LEU A 125 -4.25 -2.99 7.12
C LEU A 125 -4.32 -1.61 6.44
N GLU A 126 -3.68 -0.59 7.02
CA GLU A 126 -3.58 0.76 6.45
C GLU A 126 -2.74 0.82 5.17
N TRP A 127 -1.76 -0.05 4.98
CA TRP A 127 -0.96 -0.04 3.75
C TRP A 127 -1.71 -0.66 2.57
N ASN A 128 -2.40 -1.78 2.82
CA ASN A 128 -3.12 -2.54 1.81
C ASN A 128 -4.50 -1.94 1.48
N TYR A 129 -5.11 -1.25 2.44
CA TYR A 129 -6.45 -0.70 2.34
C TYR A 129 -6.56 0.76 2.77
N GLY A 130 -5.45 1.41 3.13
CA GLY A 130 -5.38 2.85 3.26
C GLY A 130 -5.18 3.49 1.91
N GLN A 131 -6.32 3.62 1.24
CA GLN A 131 -6.79 4.88 0.69
C GLN A 131 -8.24 5.09 1.15
#